data_AF-A0A2K4L1K7-F1
#
_entry.id   AF-A0A2K4L1K7-F1
#
_cell.length_a   1.000
_cell.length_b   1.000
_cell.length_c   1.000
_cell.angle_alpha   90.00
_cell.angle_beta   90.00
_cell.angle_gamma   90.00
#
_symmetry.space_group_name_H-M   'P 1'
#
loop_
_entity.id
_entity.type
_entity.pdbx_description
1 polymer ?
#
loop_
_entity_poly.entity_id
_entity_poly.type
_entity_poly.pdbx_seq_one_letter_code
_entity_poly.pdbx_strand_id
1 'polypeptide(L)'
;MTTQRFAKSQMDTFYPQAPAELQTECIVEMSPQQLIVKYMNDGELVEYIGEMEGEGHYLIRGKGFEASGTLHLADGRRLEGSWKEGQQYGMWRIFLETED
;
A
#
# COMPACT_ATOMS: atom_id res chain seq x y z
N MET A 1 -4.38 21.15 0.73
CA MET A 1 -3.19 20.31 1.04
C MET A 1 -2.83 19.56 -0.24
N THR A 2 -1.54 19.43 -0.56
CA THR A 2 -1.10 18.88 -1.85
C THR A 2 -0.94 17.37 -1.73
N THR A 3 -1.51 16.63 -2.69
CA THR A 3 -1.28 15.19 -2.84
C THR A 3 0.01 14.98 -3.62
N GLN A 4 0.92 14.16 -3.09
CA GLN A 4 2.12 13.69 -3.78
C GLN A 4 1.82 12.35 -4.44
N ARG A 5 2.29 12.17 -5.68
CA ARG A 5 2.15 10.91 -6.44
C ARG A 5 3.53 10.30 -6.67
N PHE A 6 3.67 9.03 -6.30
CA PHE A 6 4.86 8.19 -6.47
C PHE A 6 4.53 7.11 -7.50
N ALA A 7 4.74 7.42 -8.78
CA ALA A 7 4.20 6.64 -9.89
C ALA A 7 4.99 5.37 -10.23
N LYS A 8 6.22 5.23 -9.73
CA LYS A 8 7.16 4.14 -10.01
C LYS A 8 7.57 3.39 -8.75
N SER A 9 6.67 3.36 -7.76
CA SER A 9 6.97 2.70 -6.48
C SER A 9 7.04 1.18 -6.66
N GLN A 10 7.74 0.50 -5.75
CA GLN A 10 7.85 -0.96 -5.73
C GLN A 10 7.23 -1.51 -4.45
N MET A 11 6.46 -2.58 -4.57
CA MET A 11 5.80 -3.25 -3.45
C MET A 11 6.26 -4.70 -3.35
N ASP A 12 6.76 -5.06 -2.18
CA ASP A 12 6.96 -6.45 -1.77
C ASP A 12 5.75 -6.91 -0.98
N THR A 13 5.17 -8.05 -1.37
CA THR A 13 4.07 -8.73 -0.69
C THR A 13 4.55 -10.02 -0.06
N PHE A 14 4.42 -10.12 1.26
CA PHE A 14 4.83 -11.28 2.04
C PHE A 14 3.61 -12.06 2.51
N TYR A 15 3.66 -13.38 2.34
CA TYR A 15 2.63 -14.31 2.77
C TYR A 15 3.18 -15.25 3.85
N PRO A 16 2.38 -15.66 4.85
CA PRO A 16 2.82 -16.57 5.91
C PRO A 16 3.24 -17.97 5.42
N GLN A 17 2.62 -18.46 4.34
CA GLN A 17 2.77 -19.84 3.85
C GLN A 17 3.01 -19.93 2.34
N ALA A 18 3.36 -18.82 1.70
CA ALA A 18 3.66 -18.79 0.27
C ALA A 18 4.92 -17.93 0.02
N PRO A 19 5.62 -18.15 -1.11
CA PRO A 19 6.73 -17.28 -1.51
C PRO A 19 6.29 -15.82 -1.56
N ALA A 20 7.21 -14.91 -1.23
CA ALA A 20 6.96 -13.49 -1.38
C ALA A 20 6.94 -13.10 -2.86
N GLU A 21 6.08 -12.15 -3.19
CA GLU A 21 6.10 -11.43 -4.46
C GLU A 21 6.90 -10.16 -4.24
N LEU A 22 7.96 -9.96 -5.00
CA LEU A 22 8.91 -8.87 -4.78
C LEU A 22 8.86 -7.89 -5.94
N GLN A 23 9.04 -6.61 -5.62
CA GLN A 23 9.18 -5.52 -6.59
C GLN A 23 8.00 -5.37 -7.56
N THR A 24 6.79 -5.68 -7.11
CA THR A 24 5.57 -5.42 -7.88
C THR A 24 5.42 -3.92 -8.07
N GLU A 25 5.25 -3.47 -9.32
CA GLU A 25 5.06 -2.06 -9.63
C GLU A 25 3.76 -1.55 -9.01
N CYS A 26 3.83 -0.40 -8.35
CA CYS A 26 2.66 0.25 -7.77
C CYS A 26 2.74 1.78 -7.87
N ILE A 27 1.56 2.39 -7.79
CA ILE A 27 1.39 3.84 -7.69
C ILE A 27 0.91 4.14 -6.28
N VAL A 28 1.59 5.07 -5.61
CA VAL A 28 1.14 5.61 -4.33
C VAL A 28 0.74 7.08 -4.50
N GLU A 29 -0.47 7.43 -4.09
CA GLU A 29 -0.93 8.81 -3.97
C GLU A 29 -1.14 9.11 -2.49
N MET A 30 -0.41 10.09 -1.96
CA MET A 30 -0.37 10.36 -0.52
C MET A 30 -0.58 11.84 -0.23
N SER A 31 -1.43 12.12 0.75
CA SER A 31 -1.62 13.42 1.37
C SER A 31 -1.58 13.27 2.90
N PRO A 32 -1.61 14.37 3.66
CA PRO A 32 -1.59 14.28 5.13
C PRO A 32 -2.81 13.56 5.73
N GLN A 33 -3.92 13.41 5.00
CA GLN A 33 -5.14 12.72 5.48
C GLN A 33 -5.42 11.41 4.78
N GLN A 34 -4.88 11.19 3.57
CA GLN A 34 -5.28 10.10 2.70
C GLN A 34 -4.08 9.40 2.09
N LEU A 35 -4.19 8.09 1.94
CA LEU A 35 -3.27 7.24 1.21
C LEU A 35 -4.06 6.45 0.15
N ILE A 36 -3.54 6.33 -1.06
CA ILE A 36 -4.08 5.42 -2.07
C ILE A 36 -2.91 4.61 -2.62
N VAL A 37 -3.03 3.28 -2.57
CA VAL A 37 -2.08 2.34 -3.18
C VAL A 37 -2.78 1.64 -4.32
N LYS A 38 -2.17 1.66 -5.50
CA LYS A 38 -2.70 1.05 -6.73
C LYS A 38 -1.68 0.11 -7.34
N TYR A 39 -2.07 -1.09 -7.70
CA TYR A 39 -1.21 -2.05 -8.39
C TYR A 39 -2.05 -2.96 -9.27
N MET A 40 -1.42 -3.60 -10.26
CA MET A 40 -2.08 -4.60 -11.09
C MET A 40 -1.92 -5.98 -10.43
N ASN A 41 -3.02 -6.71 -10.31
CA ASN A 41 -3.01 -8.11 -9.88
C ASN A 41 -3.83 -8.93 -10.87
N ASP A 42 -3.23 -9.95 -11.48
CA ASP A 42 -3.86 -10.79 -12.52
C ASP A 42 -4.59 -9.99 -13.63
N GLY A 43 -4.04 -8.83 -14.00
CA GLY A 43 -4.61 -7.97 -15.04
C GLY A 43 -5.75 -7.07 -14.57
N GLU A 44 -6.13 -7.12 -13.30
CA GLU A 44 -7.10 -6.24 -12.67
C GLU A 44 -6.40 -5.13 -11.87
N LEU A 45 -6.96 -3.92 -11.91
CA LEU A 45 -6.47 -2.81 -11.11
C LEU A 45 -7.01 -2.96 -9.68
N VAL A 46 -6.11 -3.18 -8.73
CA VAL A 46 -6.42 -3.20 -7.31
C VAL A 46 -6.13 -1.83 -6.71
N GLU A 47 -7.07 -1.30 -5.93
CA GLU A 47 -6.91 -0.06 -5.19
C GLU A 47 -7.20 -0.27 -3.70
N TYR A 48 -6.29 0.19 -2.85
CA TYR A 48 -6.47 0.34 -1.42
C TYR A 48 -6.52 1.82 -1.04
N ILE A 49 -7.54 2.21 -0.28
CA ILE A 49 -7.75 3.59 0.18
C ILE A 49 -7.56 3.62 1.69
N GLY A 50 -6.69 4.52 2.15
CA GLY A 50 -6.37 4.72 3.55
C GLY A 50 -6.68 6.11 4.07
N GLU A 51 -7.05 6.17 5.34
CA GLU A 51 -7.23 7.39 6.12
C GLU A 51 -6.18 7.44 7.23
N MET A 52 -5.59 8.62 7.44
CA MET A 52 -4.61 8.85 8.51
C MET A 52 -5.27 8.68 9.88
N GLU A 53 -4.74 7.80 10.72
CA GLU A 53 -5.13 7.63 12.12
C GLU A 53 -4.23 8.45 13.06
N GLY A 54 -2.95 8.62 12.72
CA GLY A 54 -1.99 9.44 13.46
C GLY A 54 -0.54 9.09 13.14
N GLU A 55 0.38 10.05 13.26
CA GLU A 55 1.85 9.83 13.16
C GLU A 55 2.31 9.04 11.91
N GLY A 56 1.62 9.18 10.77
CA GLY A 56 1.96 8.44 9.55
C GLY A 56 1.39 7.03 9.48
N HIS A 57 0.55 6.62 10.43
CA HIS A 57 -0.24 5.41 10.39
C HIS A 57 -1.56 5.63 9.64
N TYR A 58 -1.82 4.75 8.68
CA TYR A 58 -3.02 4.75 7.85
C TYR A 58 -3.80 3.44 8.07
N LEU A 59 -5.11 3.57 8.28
CA LEU A 59 -6.04 2.45 8.18
C LEU A 59 -6.53 2.37 6.75
N ILE A 60 -6.27 1.25 6.08
CA ILE A 60 -6.59 1.07 4.65
C ILE A 60 -7.70 0.03 4.43
N ARG A 61 -8.45 0.20 3.35
CA ARG A 61 -9.50 -0.71 2.90
C ARG A 61 -9.44 -0.93 1.40
N GLY A 62 -9.80 -2.13 0.96
CA GLY A 62 -9.95 -2.46 -0.45
C GLY A 62 -11.11 -1.67 -1.08
N LYS A 63 -10.90 -1.09 -2.26
CA LYS A 63 -11.94 -0.37 -2.99
C LYS A 63 -12.83 -1.34 -3.74
N GLY A 64 -14.03 -1.58 -3.21
CA GLY A 64 -15.03 -2.44 -3.85
C GLY A 64 -14.93 -3.93 -3.51
N PHE A 65 -14.11 -4.30 -2.51
CA PHE A 65 -13.98 -5.68 -2.01
C PHE A 65 -13.68 -5.69 -0.51
N GLU A 66 -13.96 -6.81 0.15
CA GLU A 66 -13.76 -6.95 1.60
C GLU A 66 -12.30 -7.17 1.95
N ALA A 67 -11.60 -6.05 2.15
CA ALA A 67 -10.22 -6.05 2.60
C ALA A 67 -9.94 -4.91 3.57
N SER A 68 -8.99 -5.14 4.46
CA SER A 68 -8.52 -4.14 5.41
C SER A 68 -7.04 -4.32 5.71
N GLY A 69 -6.40 -3.28 6.21
CA GLY A 69 -5.01 -3.34 6.60
C GLY A 69 -4.53 -2.07 7.27
N THR A 70 -3.24 -2.02 7.51
CA THR A 70 -2.54 -0.83 8.00
C THR A 70 -1.31 -0.57 7.15
N LEU A 71 -0.92 0.69 7.02
CA LEU A 71 0.36 1.09 6.48
C LEU A 71 0.93 2.22 7.33
N HIS A 72 2.21 2.15 7.66
CA HIS A 72 2.93 3.18 8.40
C HIS A 72 4.06 3.74 7.54
N LEU A 73 4.13 5.06 7.41
CA LEU A 73 5.20 5.75 6.70
C LEU A 73 6.50 5.73 7.52
N ALA A 74 7.32 4.72 7.33
CA ALA A 74 8.62 4.59 7.97
C ALA A 74 9.70 5.38 7.23
N ASP A 75 10.51 6.13 7.98
CA ASP A 75 11.70 6.84 7.52
C ASP A 75 11.44 7.83 6.35
N GLY A 76 10.18 8.23 6.15
CA GLY A 76 9.72 9.14 5.09
C GLY A 76 9.83 8.61 3.66
N ARG A 77 10.27 7.36 3.46
CA ARG A 77 10.61 6.78 2.14
C ARG A 77 10.00 5.41 1.87
N ARG A 78 9.38 4.78 2.87
CA ARG A 78 8.74 3.47 2.70
C ARG A 78 7.46 3.38 3.52
N LEU A 79 6.47 2.63 3.03
CA LEU A 79 5.29 2.24 3.80
C LEU A 79 5.43 0.77 4.19
N GLU A 80 5.12 0.45 5.45
CA GLU A 80 5.11 -0.93 5.94
C GLU A 80 3.86 -1.21 6.76
N GLY A 81 3.29 -2.40 6.61
CA GLY A 81 2.13 -2.80 7.41
C GLY A 81 1.48 -4.08 6.92
N SER A 82 0.33 -4.42 7.50
CA SER A 82 -0.35 -5.68 7.24
C SER A 82 -1.59 -5.49 6.38
N TRP A 83 -1.96 -6.55 5.68
CA TRP A 83 -3.22 -6.63 4.95
C TRP A 83 -3.96 -7.91 5.32
N LYS A 84 -5.28 -7.87 5.14
CA LYS A 84 -6.18 -8.99 5.33
C LYS A 84 -7.31 -8.93 4.31
N GLU A 85 -7.48 -10.01 3.57
CA GLU A 85 -8.53 -10.25 2.58
C GLU A 85 -9.22 -11.57 2.91
N GLY A 86 -10.39 -11.51 3.53
CA GLY A 86 -11.07 -12.71 4.06
C GLY A 86 -10.19 -13.51 5.03
N GLN A 87 -9.76 -14.70 4.62
CA GLN A 87 -8.87 -15.58 5.39
C GLN A 87 -7.39 -15.43 5.04
N GLN A 88 -7.08 -14.70 3.97
CA GLN A 88 -5.70 -14.41 3.59
C GLN A 88 -5.21 -13.18 4.34
N TYR A 89 -3.94 -13.18 4.70
CA TYR A 89 -3.28 -12.07 5.35
C TYR A 89 -1.80 -12.11 5.05
N GLY A 90 -1.15 -10.97 5.23
CA GLY A 90 0.27 -10.84 4.96
C GLY A 90 0.77 -9.46 5.34
N MET A 91 1.95 -9.14 4.82
CA MET A 91 2.59 -7.85 5.00
C MET A 91 2.91 -7.22 3.65
N TRP A 92 2.89 -5.89 3.63
CA TRP A 92 3.49 -5.11 2.55
C TRP A 92 4.70 -4.34 3.04
N ARG A 93 5.65 -4.20 2.13
CA ARG A 93 6.69 -3.18 2.16
C ARG A 93 6.66 -2.45 0.83
N ILE A 94 6.43 -1.14 0.85
CA ILE A 94 6.35 -0.31 -0.34
C ILE A 94 7.47 0.72 -0.30
N PHE A 95 8.32 0.72 -1.32
CA PHE A 95 9.38 1.71 -1.51
C PHE A 95 8.82 2.85 -2.36
N LEU A 96 8.82 4.07 -1.80
CA LEU A 96 8.28 5.25 -2.47
C LEU A 96 9.34 5.84 -3.39
N GLU A 97 9.06 5.86 -4.70
CA GLU A 97 9.95 6.46 -5.70
C GLU A 97 9.33 7.74 -6.27
N THR A 98 10.09 8.83 -6.18
CA THR A 98 9.77 10.09 -6.86
C THR A 98 10.32 10.04 -8.29
N GLU A 99 9.62 10.70 -9.23
CA GLU A 99 10.24 11.00 -10.52
C GLU A 99 11.30 12.09 -10.29
N ASP A 100 12.56 11.79 -10.62
CA ASP A 100 13.66 12.77 -10.71
C ASP A 100 13.43 13.76 -11.86
#